data_AF-A0A059Y3Q9-F1
#
_entry.id   AF-A0A059Y3Q9-F1
#
_cell.length_a   1.000
_cell.length_b   1.000
_cell.length_c   1.000
_cell.angle_alpha   90.00
_cell.angle_beta   90.00
_cell.angle_gamma   90.00
#
_symmetry.space_group_name_H-M   'P 1'
#
loop_
_entity.id
_entity.type
_entity.pdbx_description
1 polymer ?
#
loop_
_entity_poly.entity_id
_entity_poly.type
_entity_poly.pdbx_seq_one_letter_code
_entity_poly.pdbx_strand_id
1 'polypeptide(L)'
;MHKNFLFNNLEELMNYSNNYKGSDPLVKLPNIIVQNLNNSINLNKCETEAIRFLATDYDKKLAKFPIKYLINIEDKAVKYHFLVMIILYFYSKGINNFIILGRENDYEEYRKMLVNNLSISYLFAYKIQFMGKLIDIKEISDPSLFSNKESINLIFSNHNNFLSKYENIESDKKFLIINNIDSIADLNKYKKFNIFHIFEHFNFDQSSYEKDMLDNFIYNYDKNKMQKVNNTSTKELQLCALKDSFKQSNLFKNGFIFLNKKEKLDKQIKIFPDEISKNITHTIGEISSKYIYSKTYKLSSIDLELIYKYAKNYREFNLEYLRSKFNNVDSTLDLFKLDEYFGNNKVEVCFNDENDFNHSLKYSINIALSNIATYVHKFNPVYNGSNKFLAHPIQKVFDLTDIYIDQYSYKTDLSGENWFTCKCDSFTHQQYQFINYFKSNIVSKLNEKGLKFWLVKNHFQNKANIYSFTNAIKIIPDFYLFIEGKNKNYQVLIETKENSKWMNDYWHEDFFASLNKMIPVKENNITYQMYALPLANFDINSGEFSKKFDELINVVD
;
A
#
# COMPACT_ATOMS: atom_id res chain seq x y z
N MET A 1 8.08 -21.52 -31.86
CA MET A 1 7.25 -21.06 -30.72
C MET A 1 7.65 -19.64 -30.37
N HIS A 2 6.74 -18.68 -30.52
CA HIS A 2 6.97 -17.31 -30.03
C HIS A 2 6.97 -17.37 -28.49
N LYS A 3 8.14 -17.21 -27.85
CA LYS A 3 8.19 -16.97 -26.41
C LYS A 3 7.65 -15.56 -26.18
N ASN A 4 6.45 -15.46 -25.62
CA ASN A 4 5.81 -14.18 -25.30
C ASN A 4 6.59 -13.46 -24.20
N PHE A 5 6.68 -12.13 -24.32
CA PHE A 5 7.11 -11.28 -23.23
C PHE A 5 6.19 -11.48 -22.03
N LEU A 6 6.77 -11.54 -20.82
CA LEU A 6 5.99 -11.71 -19.59
C LEU A 6 4.98 -10.55 -19.40
N PHE A 7 5.20 -9.39 -20.03
CA PHE A 7 4.23 -8.29 -20.10
C PHE A 7 3.02 -8.59 -21.01
N ASN A 8 3.21 -9.29 -22.14
CA ASN A 8 2.07 -9.71 -22.98
C ASN A 8 1.17 -10.68 -22.22
N ASN A 9 1.76 -11.55 -21.38
CA ASN A 9 1.02 -12.41 -20.47
C ASN A 9 0.33 -11.62 -19.34
N LEU A 10 0.89 -10.49 -18.88
CA LEU A 10 0.29 -9.59 -17.89
C LEU A 10 -0.93 -8.87 -18.47
N GLU A 11 -0.84 -8.35 -19.68
CA GLU A 11 -1.96 -7.70 -20.36
C GLU A 11 -3.05 -8.73 -20.67
N GLU A 12 -2.70 -9.94 -21.12
CA GLU A 12 -3.65 -11.06 -21.26
C GLU A 12 -4.26 -11.51 -19.93
N LEU A 13 -3.48 -11.70 -18.86
CA LEU A 13 -3.98 -12.15 -17.55
C LEU A 13 -4.81 -11.07 -16.85
N MET A 14 -4.40 -9.80 -16.94
CA MET A 14 -5.18 -8.68 -16.42
C MET A 14 -6.46 -8.49 -17.23
N ASN A 15 -6.42 -8.58 -18.57
CA ASN A 15 -7.60 -8.55 -19.42
C ASN A 15 -8.52 -9.77 -19.17
N TYR A 16 -7.96 -10.96 -18.92
CA TYR A 16 -8.73 -12.15 -18.53
C TYR A 16 -9.41 -11.97 -17.17
N SER A 17 -8.70 -11.42 -16.17
CA SER A 17 -9.25 -11.17 -14.83
C SER A 17 -10.26 -10.01 -14.77
N ASN A 18 -10.12 -9.02 -15.65
CA ASN A 18 -11.09 -7.93 -15.77
C ASN A 18 -12.39 -8.38 -16.48
N ASN A 19 -12.31 -9.45 -17.29
CA ASN A 19 -13.46 -9.99 -18.04
C ASN A 19 -14.22 -11.11 -17.31
N TYR A 20 -13.68 -11.66 -16.22
CA TYR A 20 -14.36 -12.63 -15.36
C TYR A 20 -14.42 -12.10 -13.92
N LYS A 21 -15.60 -12.16 -13.28
CA LYS A 21 -15.80 -11.87 -11.84
C LYS A 21 -15.08 -12.89 -10.93
N GLY A 22 -13.78 -13.06 -11.11
CA GLY A 22 -12.93 -14.05 -10.44
C GLY A 22 -11.82 -13.40 -9.63
N SER A 23 -11.34 -14.11 -8.61
CA SER A 23 -10.24 -13.72 -7.72
C SER A 23 -8.98 -13.28 -8.46
N ASP A 24 -8.25 -12.34 -7.87
CA ASP A 24 -6.94 -11.86 -8.33
C ASP A 24 -6.02 -13.02 -8.77
N PRO A 25 -5.55 -13.06 -10.04
CA PRO A 25 -4.78 -14.18 -10.57
C PRO A 25 -3.34 -14.22 -10.06
N LEU A 26 -2.89 -13.18 -9.36
CA LEU A 26 -1.55 -13.08 -8.78
C LEU A 26 -1.57 -13.46 -7.31
N VAL A 27 -0.51 -14.15 -6.87
CA VAL A 27 -0.31 -14.43 -5.44
C VAL A 27 -0.26 -13.12 -4.66
N LYS A 28 -0.67 -13.15 -3.39
CA LYS A 28 -0.55 -11.99 -2.51
C LYS A 28 0.94 -11.64 -2.34
N LEU A 29 1.23 -10.38 -2.01
CA LEU A 29 2.60 -9.95 -1.72
C LEU A 29 3.19 -10.87 -0.62
N PRO A 30 4.31 -11.56 -0.86
CA PRO A 30 4.86 -12.50 0.11
C PRO A 30 5.11 -11.86 1.47
N ASN A 31 4.61 -12.48 2.54
CA ASN A 31 4.69 -11.95 3.90
C ASN A 31 6.14 -11.65 4.35
N ILE A 32 7.11 -12.45 3.89
CA ILE A 32 8.53 -12.20 4.21
C ILE A 32 8.99 -10.83 3.73
N ILE A 33 8.45 -10.32 2.62
CA ILE A 33 8.79 -9.00 2.10
C ILE A 33 8.10 -7.93 2.96
N VAL A 34 6.81 -8.11 3.22
CA VAL A 34 6.01 -7.17 4.03
C VAL A 34 6.61 -6.97 5.43
N GLN A 35 7.10 -8.06 6.04
CA GLN A 35 7.60 -8.06 7.42
C GLN A 35 9.06 -7.60 7.55
N ASN A 36 9.86 -7.70 6.47
CA ASN A 36 11.32 -7.55 6.57
C ASN A 36 11.92 -6.46 5.68
N LEU A 37 11.10 -5.64 5.03
CA LEU A 37 11.54 -4.38 4.44
C LEU A 37 11.67 -3.28 5.51
N ASN A 38 12.56 -2.32 5.29
CA ASN A 38 12.65 -1.14 6.16
C ASN A 38 11.33 -0.35 6.08
N ASN A 39 10.82 0.06 7.25
CA ASN A 39 9.59 0.84 7.38
C ASN A 39 9.60 2.19 6.64
N SER A 40 10.77 2.73 6.29
CA SER A 40 10.89 3.93 5.45
C SER A 40 10.52 3.69 3.99
N ILE A 41 10.49 2.43 3.54
CA ILE A 41 10.18 2.04 2.16
C ILE A 41 8.67 1.87 2.03
N ASN A 42 8.04 2.77 1.26
CA ASN A 42 6.65 2.62 0.83
C ASN A 42 6.64 2.11 -0.61
N LEU A 43 6.37 0.82 -0.79
CA LEU A 43 6.23 0.23 -2.13
C LEU A 43 5.04 0.84 -2.87
N ASN A 44 5.28 1.34 -4.07
CA ASN A 44 4.21 1.77 -4.97
C ASN A 44 3.51 0.55 -5.61
N LYS A 45 2.42 0.81 -6.34
CA LYS A 45 1.64 -0.26 -7.01
C LYS A 45 2.49 -1.05 -7.99
N CYS A 46 3.31 -0.39 -8.82
CA CYS A 46 4.15 -1.07 -9.80
C CYS A 46 5.19 -1.98 -9.15
N GLU A 47 5.85 -1.52 -8.08
CA GLU A 47 6.80 -2.31 -7.30
C GLU A 47 6.13 -3.55 -6.70
N THR A 48 4.94 -3.36 -6.12
CA THR A 48 4.14 -4.42 -5.51
C THR A 48 3.71 -5.45 -6.55
N GLU A 49 3.16 -5.02 -7.69
CA GLU A 49 2.71 -5.94 -8.73
C GLU A 49 3.89 -6.66 -9.40
N ALA A 50 5.02 -6.00 -9.61
CA ALA A 50 6.21 -6.61 -10.21
C ALA A 50 6.71 -7.80 -9.38
N ILE A 51 6.78 -7.65 -8.05
CA ILE A 51 7.23 -8.75 -7.19
C ILE A 51 6.16 -9.84 -7.01
N ARG A 52 4.87 -9.48 -6.96
CA ARG A 52 3.77 -10.46 -6.96
C ARG A 52 3.76 -11.30 -8.23
N PHE A 53 4.07 -10.68 -9.35
CA PHE A 53 4.17 -11.38 -10.62
C PHE A 53 5.37 -12.31 -10.68
N LEU A 54 6.56 -11.84 -10.26
CA LEU A 54 7.74 -12.68 -10.08
C LEU A 54 7.42 -13.89 -9.22
N ALA A 55 6.74 -13.67 -8.10
CA ALA A 55 6.38 -14.74 -7.17
C ALA A 55 5.42 -15.74 -7.81
N THR A 56 4.36 -15.25 -8.46
CA THR A 56 3.36 -16.06 -9.16
C THR A 56 4.00 -16.93 -10.25
N ASP A 57 4.86 -16.33 -11.08
CA ASP A 57 5.54 -17.02 -12.16
C ASP A 57 6.51 -18.08 -11.63
N TYR A 58 7.34 -17.73 -10.64
CA TYR A 58 8.27 -18.67 -10.04
C TYR A 58 7.56 -19.86 -9.37
N ASP A 59 6.47 -19.61 -8.65
CA ASP A 59 5.73 -20.65 -7.93
C ASP A 59 4.94 -21.58 -8.84
N LYS A 60 4.52 -21.13 -10.04
CA LYS A 60 3.86 -21.96 -11.05
C LYS A 60 4.80 -22.90 -11.79
N LYS A 61 6.12 -22.67 -11.78
CA LYS A 61 7.08 -23.51 -12.50
C LYS A 61 7.29 -24.86 -11.82
N LEU A 62 7.13 -25.95 -12.59
CA LEU A 62 7.46 -27.32 -12.16
C LEU A 62 8.97 -27.48 -11.90
N ALA A 63 9.81 -26.95 -12.81
CA ALA A 63 11.26 -26.89 -12.65
C ALA A 63 11.67 -25.47 -12.21
N LYS A 64 12.17 -25.36 -10.98
CA LYS A 64 12.49 -24.06 -10.34
C LYS A 64 13.89 -23.52 -10.67
N PHE A 65 14.72 -24.29 -11.35
CA PHE A 65 16.11 -23.96 -11.65
C PHE A 65 16.47 -24.40 -13.09
N PRO A 66 17.35 -23.68 -13.80
CA PRO A 66 18.01 -22.46 -13.36
C PRO A 66 17.05 -21.26 -13.32
N ILE A 67 17.28 -20.35 -12.36
CA ILE A 67 16.50 -19.12 -12.24
C ILE A 67 17.09 -18.09 -13.19
N LYS A 68 16.31 -17.61 -14.16
CA LYS A 68 16.76 -16.62 -15.13
C LYS A 68 15.71 -15.56 -15.34
N TYR A 69 15.97 -14.38 -14.80
CA TYR A 69 15.11 -13.22 -14.98
C TYR A 69 15.91 -12.03 -15.43
N LEU A 70 15.35 -11.30 -16.39
CA LEU A 70 15.88 -10.02 -16.83
C LEU A 70 14.89 -8.93 -16.47
N ILE A 71 15.40 -7.86 -15.86
CA ILE A 71 14.61 -6.76 -15.31
C ILE A 71 15.17 -5.43 -15.75
N ASN A 72 14.31 -4.55 -16.26
CA ASN A 72 14.67 -3.18 -16.60
C ASN A 72 13.97 -2.18 -15.66
N ILE A 73 14.76 -1.49 -14.82
CA ILE A 73 14.30 -0.50 -13.84
C ILE A 73 15.07 0.81 -14.04
N GLU A 74 14.44 1.82 -14.67
CA GLU A 74 15.10 3.12 -14.88
C GLU A 74 15.30 3.92 -13.59
N ASP A 75 14.46 3.71 -12.57
CA ASP A 75 14.56 4.43 -11.30
C ASP A 75 15.52 3.74 -10.33
N LYS A 76 16.59 4.45 -9.96
CA LYS A 76 17.65 3.94 -9.08
C LYS A 76 17.13 3.51 -7.70
N ALA A 77 16.15 4.22 -7.12
CA ALA A 77 15.59 3.85 -5.81
C ALA A 77 14.72 2.60 -5.90
N VAL A 78 13.86 2.53 -6.92
CA VAL A 78 13.03 1.35 -7.20
C VAL A 78 13.89 0.12 -7.47
N LYS A 79 15.03 0.30 -8.15
CA LYS A 79 16.01 -0.76 -8.42
C LYS A 79 16.53 -1.39 -7.13
N TYR A 80 16.84 -0.57 -6.14
CA TYR A 80 17.30 -1.02 -4.83
C TYR A 80 16.20 -1.65 -3.97
N HIS A 81 14.96 -1.16 -4.04
CA HIS A 81 13.83 -1.83 -3.39
C HIS A 81 13.64 -3.24 -3.99
N PHE A 82 13.69 -3.36 -5.32
CA PHE A 82 13.52 -4.63 -6.01
C PHE A 82 14.64 -5.63 -5.66
N LEU A 83 15.88 -5.16 -5.55
CA LEU A 83 17.02 -5.96 -5.09
C LEU A 83 16.72 -6.64 -3.74
N VAL A 84 16.22 -5.88 -2.76
CA VAL A 84 15.90 -6.41 -1.42
C VAL A 84 14.69 -7.33 -1.43
N MET A 85 13.67 -7.00 -2.23
CA MET A 85 12.50 -7.87 -2.40
C MET A 85 12.88 -9.24 -3.00
N ILE A 86 13.80 -9.29 -3.97
CA ILE A 86 14.36 -10.54 -4.51
C ILE A 86 15.07 -11.33 -3.41
N ILE A 87 15.97 -10.68 -2.65
CA ILE A 87 16.73 -11.34 -1.58
C ILE A 87 15.78 -11.99 -0.57
N LEU A 88 14.82 -11.23 -0.05
CA LEU A 88 13.82 -11.75 0.91
C LEU A 88 12.98 -12.87 0.29
N TYR A 89 12.49 -12.68 -0.93
CA TYR A 89 11.66 -13.69 -1.58
C TYR A 89 12.41 -15.01 -1.75
N PHE A 90 13.61 -14.99 -2.33
CA PHE A 90 14.35 -16.23 -2.60
C PHE A 90 14.95 -16.85 -1.34
N TYR A 91 15.22 -16.06 -0.30
CA TYR A 91 15.50 -16.60 1.02
C TYR A 91 14.34 -17.46 1.53
N SER A 92 13.10 -17.02 1.35
CA SER A 92 11.92 -17.84 1.70
C SER A 92 11.77 -19.11 0.88
N LYS A 93 12.42 -19.19 -0.29
CA LYS A 93 12.43 -20.37 -1.16
C LYS A 93 13.64 -21.28 -0.92
N GLY A 94 14.46 -20.98 0.09
CA GLY A 94 15.60 -21.79 0.51
C GLY A 94 16.94 -21.37 -0.09
N ILE A 95 17.02 -20.23 -0.79
CA ILE A 95 18.29 -19.68 -1.28
C ILE A 95 18.83 -18.71 -0.23
N ASN A 96 19.91 -19.08 0.43
CA ASN A 96 20.49 -18.28 1.51
C ASN A 96 21.77 -17.51 1.10
N ASN A 97 22.27 -17.70 -0.12
CA ASN A 97 23.49 -17.06 -0.61
C ASN A 97 23.22 -16.21 -1.85
N PHE A 98 23.63 -14.94 -1.80
CA PHE A 98 23.40 -13.96 -2.85
C PHE A 98 24.72 -13.31 -3.26
N ILE A 99 24.99 -13.31 -4.55
CA ILE A 99 26.19 -12.69 -5.13
C ILE A 99 25.74 -11.45 -5.88
N ILE A 100 26.10 -10.28 -5.37
CA ILE A 100 25.77 -8.99 -5.96
C ILE A 100 26.92 -8.56 -6.87
N LEU A 101 26.68 -8.55 -8.18
CA LEU A 101 27.67 -8.08 -9.14
C LEU A 101 27.52 -6.58 -9.39
N GLY A 102 28.61 -5.84 -9.20
CA GLY A 102 28.66 -4.38 -9.29
C GLY A 102 30.06 -3.86 -9.63
N ARG A 103 30.19 -2.53 -9.77
CA ARG A 103 31.50 -1.88 -9.84
C ARG A 103 32.07 -1.74 -8.43
N GLU A 104 33.38 -1.73 -8.28
CA GLU A 104 34.03 -1.61 -6.95
C GLU A 104 33.60 -0.34 -6.21
N ASN A 105 33.37 0.75 -6.95
CA ASN A 105 32.87 2.01 -6.40
C ASN A 105 31.46 1.91 -5.80
N ASP A 106 30.65 0.90 -6.19
CA ASP A 106 29.28 0.73 -5.72
C ASP A 106 29.21 -0.07 -4.40
N TYR A 107 30.28 -0.77 -4.01
CA TYR A 107 30.24 -1.70 -2.88
C TYR A 107 30.00 -1.01 -1.54
N GLU A 108 30.56 0.17 -1.34
CA GLU A 108 30.29 0.96 -0.12
C GLU A 108 28.82 1.38 -0.03
N GLU A 109 28.19 1.71 -1.16
CA GLU A 109 26.76 2.02 -1.23
C GLU A 109 25.94 0.75 -0.90
N TYR A 110 26.28 -0.40 -1.48
CA TYR A 110 25.61 -1.67 -1.14
C TYR A 110 25.79 -2.08 0.33
N ARG A 111 26.99 -1.94 0.91
CA ARG A 111 27.23 -2.24 2.33
C ARG A 111 26.35 -1.38 3.22
N LYS A 112 26.25 -0.08 2.94
CA LYS A 112 25.36 0.84 3.67
C LYS A 112 23.90 0.45 3.56
N MET A 113 23.48 -0.07 2.41
CA MET A 113 22.07 -0.36 2.14
C MET A 113 21.63 -1.77 2.57
N LEU A 114 22.51 -2.75 2.46
CA LEU A 114 22.18 -4.16 2.63
C LEU A 114 22.76 -4.79 3.90
N VAL A 115 23.88 -4.28 4.43
CA VAL A 115 24.61 -4.93 5.55
C VAL A 115 24.56 -4.08 6.82
N ASN A 116 24.80 -2.78 6.73
CA ASN A 116 24.90 -1.89 7.87
C ASN A 116 23.52 -1.47 8.39
N ASN A 117 22.99 -2.17 9.40
CA ASN A 117 21.70 -1.88 10.01
C ASN A 117 21.61 -0.54 10.79
N LEU A 118 22.74 0.16 10.97
CA LEU A 118 22.78 1.51 11.56
C LEU A 118 22.72 2.62 10.50
N SER A 119 22.84 2.27 9.22
CA SER A 119 22.77 3.23 8.12
C SER A 119 21.34 3.73 7.92
N ILE A 120 21.20 5.04 7.67
CA ILE A 120 19.92 5.66 7.32
C ILE A 120 19.36 5.08 6.00
N SER A 121 20.25 4.63 5.11
CA SER A 121 19.91 4.04 3.81
C SER A 121 19.71 2.52 3.88
N TYR A 122 19.73 1.92 5.07
CA TYR A 122 19.54 0.47 5.23
C TYR A 122 18.13 0.06 4.78
N LEU A 123 18.02 -1.00 3.98
CA LEU A 123 16.78 -1.34 3.28
C LEU A 123 15.98 -2.49 3.88
N PHE A 124 16.61 -3.30 4.74
CA PHE A 124 15.90 -4.34 5.47
C PHE A 124 15.31 -3.78 6.76
N ALA A 125 14.34 -4.49 7.33
CA ALA A 125 13.96 -4.28 8.71
C ALA A 125 15.20 -4.47 9.62
N TYR A 126 15.27 -3.72 10.72
CA TYR A 126 16.40 -3.77 11.65
C TYR A 126 16.74 -5.20 12.13
N LYS A 127 15.73 -6.08 12.21
CA LYS A 127 15.87 -7.51 12.41
C LYS A 127 14.99 -8.26 11.40
N ILE A 128 15.60 -9.15 10.63
CA ILE A 128 14.86 -10.02 9.72
C ILE A 128 14.31 -11.21 10.51
N GLN A 129 13.05 -11.53 10.24
CA GLN A 129 12.31 -12.63 10.84
C GLN A 129 11.77 -13.53 9.73
N PHE A 130 12.14 -14.81 9.78
CA PHE A 130 11.59 -15.82 8.91
C PHE A 130 11.46 -17.14 9.65
N MET A 131 10.30 -17.79 9.53
CA MET A 131 10.03 -19.06 10.21
C MET A 131 10.32 -19.05 11.73
N GLY A 132 10.15 -17.88 12.39
CA GLY A 132 10.28 -17.72 13.84
C GLY A 132 11.70 -17.57 14.32
N LYS A 133 12.64 -17.52 13.38
CA LYS A 133 14.06 -17.28 13.62
C LYS A 133 14.40 -15.85 13.25
N LEU A 134 15.31 -15.28 14.04
CA LEU A 134 16.01 -14.07 13.65
C LEU A 134 17.07 -14.46 12.63
N ILE A 135 17.04 -13.77 11.50
CA ILE A 135 17.92 -14.03 10.37
C ILE A 135 18.94 -12.89 10.33
N ASP A 136 20.22 -13.26 10.43
CA ASP A 136 21.30 -12.32 10.25
C ASP A 136 21.57 -12.09 8.76
N ILE A 137 21.99 -10.87 8.41
CA ILE A 137 22.65 -10.60 7.13
C ILE A 137 24.15 -10.58 7.37
N LYS A 138 24.89 -11.38 6.60
CA LYS A 138 26.33 -11.51 6.72
C LYS A 138 26.97 -11.24 5.38
N GLU A 139 27.94 -10.34 5.38
CA GLU A 139 28.85 -10.25 4.26
C GLU A 139 29.93 -11.31 4.37
N ILE A 140 30.16 -12.05 3.29
CA ILE A 140 31.13 -13.14 3.23
C ILE A 140 32.19 -12.80 2.18
N SER A 141 33.45 -13.15 2.48
CA SER A 141 34.59 -12.93 1.59
C SER A 141 34.79 -14.05 0.55
N ASP A 142 34.30 -15.27 0.80
CA ASP A 142 34.44 -16.45 -0.06
C ASP A 142 33.22 -17.39 0.00
N PRO A 143 32.64 -17.82 -1.14
CA PRO A 143 31.62 -18.87 -1.24
C PRO A 143 31.93 -20.19 -0.53
N SER A 144 33.20 -20.55 -0.34
CA SER A 144 33.59 -21.74 0.43
C SER A 144 33.11 -21.68 1.89
N LEU A 145 32.77 -20.49 2.39
CA LEU A 145 32.21 -20.21 3.71
C LEU A 145 30.67 -20.25 3.76
N PHE A 146 29.98 -20.75 2.72
CA PHE A 146 28.53 -21.01 2.71
C PHE A 146 28.09 -22.15 3.65
N SER A 147 28.66 -22.22 4.86
CA SER A 147 28.36 -23.24 5.87
C SER A 147 27.14 -22.89 6.72
N ASN A 148 26.83 -21.59 6.90
CA ASN A 148 25.68 -21.17 7.68
C ASN A 148 24.41 -21.10 6.82
N LYS A 149 23.54 -22.12 6.97
CA LYS A 149 22.26 -22.25 6.27
C LYS A 149 21.15 -21.33 6.78
N GLU A 150 21.36 -20.64 7.92
CA GLU A 150 20.31 -19.87 8.58
C GLU A 150 20.43 -18.35 8.34
N SER A 151 21.57 -17.85 7.85
CA SER A 151 21.78 -16.41 7.56
C SER A 151 21.54 -16.08 6.08
N ILE A 152 21.21 -14.82 5.78
CA ILE A 152 21.30 -14.27 4.42
C ILE A 152 22.75 -13.86 4.19
N ASN A 153 23.42 -14.56 3.29
CA ASN A 153 24.83 -14.37 3.01
C ASN A 153 24.98 -13.55 1.72
N LEU A 154 25.70 -12.43 1.81
CA LEU A 154 25.94 -11.51 0.71
C LEU A 154 27.42 -11.52 0.31
N ILE A 155 27.69 -11.57 -0.99
CA ILE A 155 29.04 -11.42 -1.55
C ILE A 155 29.00 -10.33 -2.61
N PHE A 156 29.87 -9.32 -2.47
CA PHE A 156 30.08 -8.29 -3.48
C PHE A 156 31.27 -8.66 -4.36
N SER A 157 31.08 -8.74 -5.68
CA SER A 157 32.15 -9.10 -6.61
C SER A 157 31.97 -8.42 -7.97
N ASN A 158 33.08 -8.22 -8.67
CA ASN A 158 33.05 -7.79 -10.08
C ASN A 158 32.99 -9.03 -10.98
N HIS A 159 32.66 -8.82 -12.27
CA HIS A 159 32.52 -9.90 -13.24
C HIS A 159 33.78 -10.76 -13.39
N ASN A 160 34.96 -10.12 -13.51
CA ASN A 160 36.22 -10.83 -13.77
C ASN A 160 36.64 -11.70 -12.57
N ASN A 161 36.55 -11.16 -11.36
CA ASN A 161 36.84 -11.87 -10.12
C ASN A 161 35.81 -12.99 -9.86
N PHE A 162 34.55 -12.79 -10.25
CA PHE A 162 33.55 -13.83 -10.14
C PHE A 162 33.87 -15.00 -11.09
N LEU A 163 34.09 -14.73 -12.38
CA LEU A 163 34.35 -15.78 -13.36
C LEU A 163 35.65 -16.54 -13.04
N SER A 164 36.75 -15.82 -12.71
CA SER A 164 38.04 -16.47 -12.42
C SER A 164 38.01 -17.39 -11.19
N LYS A 165 37.18 -17.06 -10.19
CA LYS A 165 37.06 -17.87 -8.96
C LYS A 165 36.00 -18.95 -9.04
N TYR A 166 34.96 -18.77 -9.85
CA TYR A 166 33.72 -19.54 -9.69
C TYR A 166 33.22 -20.22 -10.98
N GLU A 167 33.94 -20.13 -12.10
CA GLU A 167 33.62 -20.83 -13.36
C GLU A 167 33.56 -22.36 -13.21
N ASN A 168 34.29 -22.91 -12.24
CA ASN A 168 34.39 -24.36 -11.97
C ASN A 168 33.54 -24.85 -10.79
N ILE A 169 32.77 -23.98 -10.13
CA ILE A 169 31.84 -24.42 -9.08
C ILE A 169 30.64 -25.08 -9.76
N GLU A 170 30.35 -26.35 -9.44
CA GLU A 170 29.16 -27.04 -9.95
C GLU A 170 27.92 -26.16 -9.74
N SER A 171 27.06 -26.09 -10.78
CA SER A 171 25.85 -25.28 -10.90
C SER A 171 24.75 -25.54 -9.86
N ASP A 172 25.11 -26.22 -8.77
CA ASP A 172 24.21 -26.65 -7.74
C ASP A 172 23.71 -25.46 -6.93
N LYS A 173 22.44 -25.10 -7.18
CA LYS A 173 21.32 -24.71 -6.28
C LYS A 173 21.58 -23.82 -5.05
N LYS A 174 22.82 -23.40 -4.78
CA LYS A 174 23.27 -22.88 -3.50
C LYS A 174 23.30 -21.36 -3.47
N PHE A 175 23.39 -20.69 -4.61
CA PHE A 175 23.44 -19.23 -4.66
C PHE A 175 22.65 -18.64 -5.83
N LEU A 176 22.25 -17.38 -5.66
CA LEU A 176 21.60 -16.55 -6.68
C LEU A 176 22.48 -15.35 -7.00
N ILE A 177 22.78 -15.15 -8.28
CA ILE A 177 23.50 -13.98 -8.75
C ILE A 177 22.49 -12.87 -9.01
N ILE A 178 22.78 -11.67 -8.52
CA ILE A 178 22.02 -10.46 -8.86
C ILE A 178 23.01 -9.51 -9.52
N ASN A 179 22.92 -9.42 -10.85
CA ASN A 179 23.77 -8.59 -11.67
C ASN A 179 23.15 -7.20 -11.86
N ASN A 180 23.84 -6.19 -11.37
CA ASN A 180 23.36 -4.82 -11.32
C ASN A 180 24.01 -3.88 -12.36
N ILE A 181 24.76 -4.45 -13.33
CA ILE A 181 25.61 -3.72 -14.30
C ILE A 181 24.98 -3.66 -15.71
N ASP A 182 25.36 -2.63 -16.46
CA ASP A 182 24.76 -2.15 -17.72
C ASP A 182 25.14 -2.93 -19.00
N SER A 183 25.88 -4.05 -18.90
CA SER A 183 26.46 -4.75 -20.06
C SER A 183 25.72 -6.05 -20.40
N ILE A 184 25.17 -6.11 -21.61
CA ILE A 184 24.44 -7.26 -22.19
C ILE A 184 25.41 -8.35 -22.67
N ALA A 185 26.65 -7.98 -23.02
CA ALA A 185 27.66 -8.88 -23.59
C ALA A 185 28.07 -10.03 -22.64
N ASP A 186 27.71 -9.95 -21.36
CA ASP A 186 28.06 -10.94 -20.35
C ASP A 186 26.94 -11.97 -20.06
N LEU A 187 25.73 -11.83 -20.63
CA LEU A 187 24.61 -12.77 -20.40
C LEU A 187 24.98 -14.23 -20.70
N ASN A 188 25.73 -14.46 -21.79
CA ASN A 188 26.13 -15.80 -22.21
C ASN A 188 27.11 -16.46 -21.24
N LYS A 189 27.94 -15.66 -20.56
CA LYS A 189 28.93 -16.15 -19.58
C LYS A 189 28.26 -16.73 -18.34
N TYR A 190 27.02 -16.33 -18.06
CA TYR A 190 26.28 -16.77 -16.87
C TYR A 190 25.20 -17.81 -17.15
N LYS A 191 25.12 -18.38 -18.36
CA LYS A 191 24.04 -19.29 -18.79
C LYS A 191 23.79 -20.47 -17.85
N LYS A 192 24.83 -20.92 -17.13
CA LYS A 192 24.80 -22.08 -16.22
C LYS A 192 24.38 -21.74 -14.78
N PHE A 193 24.26 -20.46 -14.43
CA PHE A 193 23.96 -20.01 -13.06
C PHE A 193 22.51 -19.55 -12.89
N ASN A 194 22.07 -19.49 -11.62
CA ASN A 194 20.86 -18.77 -11.23
C ASN A 194 21.17 -17.28 -11.20
N ILE A 195 20.48 -16.48 -12.01
CA ILE A 195 20.80 -15.07 -12.19
C ILE A 195 19.56 -14.19 -12.41
N PHE A 196 19.57 -13.06 -11.72
CA PHE A 196 18.76 -11.88 -11.99
C PHE A 196 19.64 -10.82 -12.62
N HIS A 197 19.24 -10.30 -13.78
CA HIS A 197 19.85 -9.11 -14.35
C HIS A 197 18.94 -7.92 -14.12
N ILE A 198 19.46 -6.85 -13.51
CA ILE A 198 18.73 -5.61 -13.24
C ILE A 198 19.43 -4.45 -13.95
N PHE A 199 18.84 -3.98 -15.04
CA PHE A 199 19.34 -2.91 -15.90
C PHE A 199 18.71 -1.56 -15.56
N GLU A 200 19.48 -0.47 -15.68
CA GLU A 200 18.95 0.91 -15.61
C GLU A 200 18.46 1.40 -16.98
N HIS A 201 19.16 1.03 -18.06
CA HIS A 201 18.82 1.43 -19.42
C HIS A 201 19.06 0.27 -20.38
N PHE A 202 18.03 -0.54 -20.61
CA PHE A 202 18.09 -1.65 -21.57
C PHE A 202 17.57 -1.22 -22.95
N ASN A 203 18.45 -1.20 -23.96
CA ASN A 203 18.04 -0.95 -25.36
C ASN A 203 17.63 -2.27 -26.03
N PHE A 204 16.37 -2.35 -26.48
CA PHE A 204 15.76 -3.58 -26.97
C PHE A 204 16.02 -3.80 -28.46
N ASP A 205 17.30 -3.97 -28.86
CA ASP A 205 17.62 -4.27 -30.26
C ASP A 205 17.54 -5.80 -30.50
N GLN A 206 16.36 -6.26 -30.93
CA GLN A 206 15.95 -7.68 -31.05
C GLN A 206 16.85 -8.56 -31.93
N SER A 207 17.75 -7.95 -32.71
CA SER A 207 18.55 -8.58 -33.75
C SER A 207 19.75 -9.40 -33.25
N SER A 208 20.13 -9.29 -31.96
CA SER A 208 21.39 -9.83 -31.43
C SER A 208 21.26 -10.98 -30.39
N TYR A 209 20.04 -11.43 -30.05
CA TYR A 209 19.83 -12.38 -28.96
C TYR A 209 19.68 -13.84 -29.43
N GLU A 210 20.40 -14.77 -28.78
CA GLU A 210 20.06 -16.20 -28.85
C GLU A 210 18.73 -16.43 -28.09
N LYS A 211 17.65 -16.75 -28.84
CA LYS A 211 16.29 -17.02 -28.31
C LYS A 211 16.21 -18.09 -27.21
N ASP A 212 17.26 -18.89 -27.05
CA ASP A 212 17.33 -20.01 -26.11
C ASP A 212 17.85 -19.62 -24.71
N MET A 213 18.29 -18.37 -24.51
CA MET A 213 18.88 -17.90 -23.24
C MET A 213 17.86 -17.27 -22.26
N LEU A 214 16.72 -16.79 -22.76
CA LEU A 214 15.74 -16.04 -21.97
C LEU A 214 14.59 -16.98 -21.56
N ASP A 215 14.50 -17.26 -20.25
CA ASP A 215 13.35 -17.99 -19.71
C ASP A 215 12.21 -17.03 -19.40
N ASN A 216 12.43 -15.88 -18.73
CA ASN A 216 11.40 -14.88 -18.42
C ASN A 216 11.94 -13.43 -18.34
N PHE A 217 11.26 -12.47 -18.99
CA PHE A 217 11.57 -11.02 -18.94
C PHE A 217 10.58 -10.32 -18.02
N ILE A 218 11.00 -9.88 -16.83
CA ILE A 218 10.14 -9.13 -15.90
C ILE A 218 10.48 -7.67 -16.05
N TYR A 219 9.49 -6.83 -16.37
CA TYR A 219 9.51 -5.40 -16.04
C TYR A 219 10.33 -4.47 -16.94
N ASN A 220 9.64 -3.41 -17.37
CA ASN A 220 10.19 -2.23 -18.01
C ASN A 220 9.57 -1.03 -17.27
N TYR A 221 10.20 -0.59 -16.18
CA TYR A 221 9.86 0.70 -15.59
C TYR A 221 10.51 1.77 -16.42
N ASP A 222 9.84 2.08 -17.51
CA ASP A 222 10.21 3.16 -18.40
C ASP A 222 9.43 4.40 -17.96
N LYS A 223 10.12 5.30 -17.25
CA LYS A 223 9.63 6.62 -16.85
C LYS A 223 9.15 7.39 -18.10
N ASN A 224 9.76 7.11 -19.26
CA ASN A 224 9.41 7.68 -20.54
C ASN A 224 8.28 6.96 -21.27
N LYS A 225 7.91 5.71 -20.97
CA LYS A 225 6.65 5.08 -21.48
C LYS A 225 5.42 5.56 -20.74
N MET A 226 5.55 5.87 -19.45
CA MET A 226 4.55 6.66 -18.73
C MET A 226 4.42 8.08 -19.32
N GLN A 227 5.48 8.65 -19.90
CA GLN A 227 5.40 9.89 -20.67
C GLN A 227 5.01 9.71 -22.16
N LYS A 228 5.29 8.57 -22.80
CA LYS A 228 5.03 8.32 -24.23
C LYS A 228 3.62 7.83 -24.51
N VAL A 229 2.95 7.17 -23.57
CA VAL A 229 1.48 7.02 -23.63
C VAL A 229 0.79 8.39 -23.44
N ASN A 230 1.51 9.36 -22.88
CA ASN A 230 1.06 10.75 -22.74
C ASN A 230 1.54 11.72 -23.84
N ASN A 231 2.26 11.24 -24.87
CA ASN A 231 2.77 12.08 -25.96
C ASN A 231 2.20 11.66 -27.32
N THR A 232 0.89 11.76 -27.46
CA THR A 232 0.25 12.14 -28.73
C THR A 232 -0.64 13.34 -28.49
N SER A 233 0.02 14.48 -28.30
CA SER A 233 -0.40 15.85 -28.59
C SER A 233 0.43 16.74 -27.68
N THR A 234 1.07 17.74 -28.27
CA THR A 234 1.45 18.96 -27.58
C THR A 234 0.22 19.51 -26.84
N LYS A 235 0.00 19.04 -25.61
CA LYS A 235 -1.10 19.50 -24.76
C LYS A 235 -0.65 20.76 -24.08
N GLU A 236 -1.34 21.85 -24.39
CA GLU A 236 -1.41 23.03 -23.53
C GLU A 236 -1.57 22.57 -22.08
N LEU A 237 -0.73 23.11 -21.19
CA LEU A 237 -0.86 22.93 -19.75
C LEU A 237 -2.25 23.41 -19.31
N GLN A 238 -3.20 22.48 -19.13
CA GLN A 238 -4.53 22.81 -18.65
C GLN A 238 -4.50 22.97 -17.13
N LEU A 239 -4.73 24.20 -16.68
CA LEU A 239 -4.75 24.59 -15.27
C LEU A 239 -6.11 24.25 -14.64
N CYS A 240 -6.17 23.41 -13.58
CA CYS A 240 -7.39 23.34 -12.75
C CYS A 240 -7.45 24.58 -11.85
N ALA A 241 -8.38 25.48 -12.16
CA ALA A 241 -8.75 26.59 -11.31
C ALA A 241 -10.27 26.61 -11.13
N LEU A 242 -10.75 27.22 -10.05
CA LEU A 242 -12.18 27.46 -9.87
C LEU A 242 -12.74 28.32 -11.01
N LYS A 243 -13.98 28.04 -11.42
CA LYS A 243 -14.71 28.84 -12.41
C LYS A 243 -15.02 30.22 -11.85
N ASP A 244 -14.91 31.24 -12.69
CA ASP A 244 -15.22 32.63 -12.32
C ASP A 244 -16.69 32.78 -11.93
N SER A 245 -17.59 32.04 -12.59
CA SER A 245 -19.01 31.95 -12.22
C SER A 245 -19.22 31.42 -10.80
N PHE A 246 -18.43 30.42 -10.38
CA PHE A 246 -18.49 29.91 -9.01
C PHE A 246 -17.94 30.93 -8.00
N LYS A 247 -16.82 31.60 -8.31
CA LYS A 247 -16.25 32.66 -7.45
C LYS A 247 -17.22 33.83 -7.23
N GLN A 248 -18.14 34.05 -8.16
CA GLN A 248 -19.17 35.09 -8.02
C GLN A 248 -20.40 34.64 -7.21
N SER A 249 -20.57 33.33 -6.98
CA SER A 249 -21.72 32.76 -6.27
C SER A 249 -21.78 33.17 -4.79
N ASN A 250 -22.99 33.14 -4.22
CA ASN A 250 -23.19 33.40 -2.80
C ASN A 250 -22.50 32.35 -1.92
N LEU A 251 -22.53 31.07 -2.32
CA LEU A 251 -21.86 29.99 -1.61
C LEU A 251 -20.35 30.25 -1.47
N PHE A 252 -19.68 30.69 -2.53
CA PHE A 252 -18.24 30.94 -2.46
C PHE A 252 -17.89 32.14 -1.56
N LYS A 253 -18.62 33.26 -1.72
CA LYS A 253 -18.35 34.51 -1.00
C LYS A 253 -18.68 34.44 0.49
N ASN A 254 -19.83 33.83 0.80
CA ASN A 254 -20.45 33.91 2.12
C ASN A 254 -20.68 32.54 2.78
N GLY A 255 -20.46 31.45 2.04
CA GLY A 255 -20.72 30.09 2.53
C GLY A 255 -19.58 29.51 3.37
N PHE A 256 -19.95 28.47 4.11
CA PHE A 256 -19.05 27.75 5.00
C PHE A 256 -18.96 26.28 4.61
N ILE A 257 -17.77 25.72 4.79
CA ILE A 257 -17.54 24.29 4.91
C ILE A 257 -17.29 23.97 6.38
N PHE A 258 -17.93 22.93 6.88
CA PHE A 258 -17.83 22.46 8.25
C PHE A 258 -16.83 21.31 8.30
N LEU A 259 -15.74 21.49 9.04
CA LEU A 259 -14.66 20.52 9.16
C LEU A 259 -14.38 20.26 10.63
N ASN A 260 -14.08 19.01 10.97
CA ASN A 260 -13.58 18.69 12.30
C ASN A 260 -12.05 18.77 12.32
N LYS A 261 -11.47 18.71 13.51
CA LYS A 261 -10.02 18.84 13.72
C LYS A 261 -9.47 17.68 14.52
N LYS A 262 -8.14 17.52 14.46
CA LYS A 262 -7.43 16.69 15.43
C LYS A 262 -7.48 17.36 16.79
N GLU A 263 -7.93 16.64 17.80
CA GLU A 263 -7.91 17.05 19.21
C GLU A 263 -7.02 16.10 19.98
N LYS A 264 -6.09 16.67 20.75
CA LYS A 264 -5.17 15.87 21.54
C LYS A 264 -5.95 15.13 22.61
N LEU A 265 -5.73 13.83 22.72
CA LEU A 265 -6.37 12.99 23.74
C LEU A 265 -5.90 13.41 25.13
N ASP A 266 -6.83 13.48 26.09
CA ASP A 266 -6.49 13.64 27.50
C ASP A 266 -5.61 12.46 27.93
N LYS A 267 -4.49 12.76 28.62
CA LYS A 267 -3.55 11.76 29.11
C LYS A 267 -4.21 10.73 30.04
N GLN A 268 -5.34 11.08 30.66
CA GLN A 268 -6.09 10.17 31.54
C GLN A 268 -6.98 9.16 30.80
N ILE A 269 -7.25 9.37 29.52
CA ILE A 269 -8.07 8.45 28.72
C ILE A 269 -7.17 7.35 28.20
N LYS A 270 -7.44 6.10 28.56
CA LYS A 270 -6.75 4.94 27.98
C LYS A 270 -6.96 4.93 26.47
N ILE A 271 -5.86 4.79 25.74
CA ILE A 271 -5.86 4.68 24.28
C ILE A 271 -5.88 3.20 23.93
N PHE A 272 -6.67 2.84 22.93
CA PHE A 272 -6.84 1.45 22.51
C PHE A 272 -6.64 1.30 21.00
N PRO A 273 -6.23 0.11 20.52
CA PRO A 273 -6.22 -0.19 19.09
C PRO A 273 -7.62 0.01 18.47
N ASP A 274 -7.70 0.21 17.16
CA ASP A 274 -8.99 0.17 16.45
C ASP A 274 -9.68 -1.20 16.55
N GLU A 275 -10.99 -1.27 16.33
CA GLU A 275 -11.79 -2.50 16.53
C GLU A 275 -11.29 -3.69 15.69
N ILE A 276 -10.81 -3.41 14.48
CA ILE A 276 -10.22 -4.41 13.58
C ILE A 276 -8.97 -4.99 14.24
N SER A 277 -8.08 -4.12 14.71
CA SER A 277 -6.79 -4.48 15.32
C SER A 277 -6.91 -5.12 16.70
N LYS A 278 -8.03 -4.93 17.41
CA LYS A 278 -8.31 -5.61 18.69
C LYS A 278 -8.65 -7.09 18.55
N ASN A 279 -9.16 -7.52 17.39
CA ASN A 279 -9.73 -8.86 17.20
C ASN A 279 -9.12 -9.62 16.01
N ILE A 280 -7.86 -9.33 15.66
CA ILE A 280 -7.18 -9.99 14.55
C ILE A 280 -6.88 -11.45 14.90
N THR A 281 -7.05 -12.34 13.93
CA THR A 281 -6.45 -13.69 13.97
C THR A 281 -5.16 -13.67 13.15
N HIS A 282 -4.03 -13.85 13.82
CA HIS A 282 -2.73 -13.95 13.19
C HIS A 282 -2.49 -15.38 12.69
N THR A 283 -2.36 -15.52 11.38
CA THR A 283 -2.10 -16.79 10.71
C THR A 283 -0.71 -16.82 10.11
N ILE A 284 -0.19 -18.01 9.84
CA ILE A 284 1.08 -18.20 9.12
C ILE A 284 0.90 -18.09 7.59
N GLY A 285 -0.27 -17.64 7.13
CA GLY A 285 -0.59 -17.44 5.71
C GLY A 285 -0.58 -18.74 4.91
N GLU A 286 -0.09 -18.68 3.67
CA GLU A 286 -0.05 -19.82 2.74
C GLU A 286 0.71 -21.05 3.29
N ILE A 287 1.61 -20.85 4.27
CA ILE A 287 2.34 -21.94 4.92
C ILE A 287 1.39 -22.84 5.73
N SER A 288 0.21 -22.36 6.13
CA SER A 288 -0.78 -23.16 6.88
C SER A 288 -1.17 -24.43 6.14
N SER A 289 -1.25 -24.36 4.81
CA SER A 289 -1.58 -25.51 3.93
C SER A 289 -0.55 -26.65 3.97
N LYS A 290 0.64 -26.42 4.54
CA LYS A 290 1.69 -27.43 4.69
C LYS A 290 1.58 -28.23 5.99
N TYR A 291 0.64 -27.89 6.86
CA TYR A 291 0.44 -28.54 8.15
C TYR A 291 -0.88 -29.30 8.19
N ILE A 292 -0.90 -30.41 8.94
CA ILE A 292 -2.08 -31.30 9.01
C ILE A 292 -3.13 -30.75 9.97
N TYR A 293 -2.71 -30.15 11.08
CA TYR A 293 -3.60 -29.68 12.14
C TYR A 293 -3.43 -28.18 12.42
N SER A 294 -4.48 -27.55 12.90
CA SER A 294 -4.43 -26.19 13.43
C SER A 294 -5.24 -26.03 14.73
N LYS A 295 -4.74 -25.19 15.62
CA LYS A 295 -5.45 -24.75 16.84
C LYS A 295 -5.30 -23.24 17.00
N THR A 296 -6.35 -22.58 17.46
CA THR A 296 -6.37 -21.12 17.63
C THR A 296 -6.53 -20.75 19.10
N TYR A 297 -5.67 -19.88 19.60
CA TYR A 297 -5.66 -19.42 20.99
C TYR A 297 -5.79 -17.91 21.06
N LYS A 298 -6.49 -17.37 22.07
CA LYS A 298 -6.40 -15.94 22.36
C LYS A 298 -5.01 -15.63 22.93
N LEU A 299 -4.47 -14.46 22.62
CA LEU A 299 -3.22 -13.99 23.22
C LEU A 299 -3.33 -13.96 24.75
N SER A 300 -4.47 -13.51 25.29
CA SER A 300 -4.73 -13.49 26.74
C SER A 300 -4.83 -14.87 27.39
N SER A 301 -4.98 -15.95 26.60
CA SER A 301 -5.02 -17.34 27.10
C SER A 301 -3.71 -18.10 26.96
N ILE A 302 -2.68 -17.49 26.34
CA ILE A 302 -1.33 -18.07 26.24
C ILE A 302 -0.53 -17.62 27.47
N ASP A 303 0.41 -18.46 27.92
CA ASP A 303 1.33 -18.13 29.01
C ASP A 303 2.04 -16.78 28.75
N LEU A 304 1.80 -15.82 29.67
CA LEU A 304 2.33 -14.47 29.57
C LEU A 304 3.86 -14.42 29.70
N GLU A 305 4.49 -15.35 30.44
CA GLU A 305 5.94 -15.42 30.51
C GLU A 305 6.55 -15.79 29.16
N LEU A 306 5.90 -16.71 28.45
CA LEU A 306 6.28 -17.11 27.11
C LEU A 306 6.12 -15.94 26.13
N ILE A 307 4.98 -15.23 26.15
CA ILE A 307 4.77 -14.04 25.33
C ILE A 307 5.85 -12.99 25.63
N TYR A 308 6.09 -12.68 26.89
CA TYR A 308 7.05 -11.66 27.32
C TYR A 308 8.48 -11.97 26.85
N LYS A 309 8.88 -13.25 26.91
CA LYS A 309 10.18 -13.72 26.42
C LYS A 309 10.44 -13.36 24.96
N TYR A 310 9.40 -13.33 24.13
CA TYR A 310 9.50 -12.93 22.72
C TYR A 310 9.27 -11.44 22.52
N ALA A 311 8.32 -10.85 23.25
CA ALA A 311 7.98 -9.43 23.16
C ALA A 311 9.18 -8.52 23.45
N LYS A 312 10.07 -8.91 24.39
CA LYS A 312 11.29 -8.14 24.70
C LYS A 312 12.24 -7.92 23.51
N ASN A 313 12.09 -8.69 22.42
CA ASN A 313 12.90 -8.53 21.22
C ASN A 313 12.47 -7.36 20.33
N TYR A 314 11.30 -6.77 20.61
CA TYR A 314 10.71 -5.65 19.88
C TYR A 314 10.79 -4.37 20.72
N ARG A 315 11.42 -3.33 20.18
CA ARG A 315 11.49 -2.02 20.86
C ARG A 315 10.11 -1.39 21.04
N GLU A 316 9.17 -1.75 20.16
CA GLU A 316 7.79 -1.27 20.14
C GLU A 316 7.03 -1.65 21.40
N PHE A 317 7.47 -2.71 22.09
CA PHE A 317 6.89 -3.17 23.35
C PHE A 317 7.64 -2.68 24.59
N ASN A 318 8.69 -1.86 24.41
CA ASN A 318 9.30 -1.14 25.53
C ASN A 318 8.27 -0.20 26.16
N LEU A 319 8.16 -0.18 27.48
CA LEU A 319 7.16 0.61 28.19
C LEU A 319 7.25 2.12 27.90
N GLU A 320 8.46 2.66 27.71
CA GLU A 320 8.65 4.06 27.34
C GLU A 320 8.14 4.33 25.92
N TYR A 321 8.42 3.43 24.97
CA TYR A 321 7.88 3.50 23.61
C TYR A 321 6.36 3.41 23.64
N LEU A 322 5.79 2.46 24.39
CA LEU A 322 4.35 2.30 24.54
C LEU A 322 3.70 3.54 25.13
N ARG A 323 4.28 4.16 26.16
CA ARG A 323 3.80 5.42 26.75
C ARG A 323 3.88 6.61 25.79
N SER A 324 4.71 6.54 24.74
CA SER A 324 4.72 7.53 23.66
C SER A 324 3.56 7.35 22.66
N LYS A 325 2.98 6.14 22.59
CA LYS A 325 1.93 5.75 21.63
C LYS A 325 0.54 5.65 22.25
N PHE A 326 0.47 5.14 23.47
CA PHE A 326 -0.74 4.87 24.23
C PHE A 326 -0.73 5.65 25.54
N ASN A 327 -1.86 6.23 25.90
CA ASN A 327 -2.08 6.83 27.22
C ASN A 327 -2.43 5.73 28.21
N ASN A 328 -1.94 5.87 29.45
CA ASN A 328 -2.27 5.00 30.58
C ASN A 328 -2.00 3.50 30.35
N VAL A 329 -0.83 3.18 29.78
CA VAL A 329 -0.27 1.81 29.77
C VAL A 329 0.58 1.62 31.03
N ASP A 330 0.10 0.73 31.90
CA ASP A 330 0.72 0.44 33.20
C ASP A 330 1.93 -0.49 33.03
N SER A 331 1.80 -1.51 32.18
CA SER A 331 2.88 -2.44 31.85
C SER A 331 2.84 -2.93 30.39
N THR A 332 3.98 -3.43 29.90
CA THR A 332 4.05 -4.10 28.58
C THR A 332 3.15 -5.33 28.50
N LEU A 333 2.93 -6.03 29.61
CA LEU A 333 2.12 -7.25 29.64
C LEU A 333 0.62 -6.96 29.46
N ASP A 334 0.15 -5.79 29.89
CA ASP A 334 -1.24 -5.39 29.75
C ASP A 334 -1.68 -5.36 28.29
N LEU A 335 -0.77 -5.05 27.36
CA LEU A 335 -1.06 -5.09 25.92
C LEU A 335 -1.55 -6.46 25.46
N PHE A 336 -1.02 -7.54 26.02
CA PHE A 336 -1.30 -8.91 25.58
C PHE A 336 -2.31 -9.62 26.48
N LYS A 337 -2.57 -9.08 27.67
CA LYS A 337 -3.50 -9.65 28.64
C LYS A 337 -4.91 -9.05 28.54
N LEU A 338 -4.99 -7.73 28.38
CA LEU A 338 -6.25 -7.00 28.44
C LEU A 338 -6.96 -6.99 27.08
N ASP A 339 -8.25 -7.26 27.13
CA ASP A 339 -9.15 -7.33 25.98
C ASP A 339 -9.28 -5.97 25.26
N GLU A 340 -9.05 -4.88 25.99
CA GLU A 340 -9.09 -3.53 25.45
C GLU A 340 -7.87 -3.20 24.57
N TYR A 341 -6.76 -3.96 24.71
CA TYR A 341 -5.58 -3.89 23.85
C TYR A 341 -5.58 -5.04 22.83
N PHE A 342 -4.59 -5.93 22.88
CA PHE A 342 -4.43 -7.05 21.96
C PHE A 342 -4.75 -8.40 22.62
N GLY A 343 -5.30 -8.43 23.85
CA GLY A 343 -5.62 -9.69 24.54
C GLY A 343 -6.59 -10.58 23.76
N ASN A 344 -7.54 -9.97 23.04
CA ASN A 344 -8.49 -10.67 22.18
C ASN A 344 -7.95 -11.06 20.80
N ASN A 345 -6.75 -10.61 20.42
CA ASN A 345 -6.10 -11.11 19.20
C ASN A 345 -5.88 -12.62 19.35
N LYS A 346 -6.02 -13.34 18.24
CA LYS A 346 -5.90 -14.78 18.21
C LYS A 346 -4.64 -15.20 17.45
N VAL A 347 -4.05 -16.30 17.88
CA VAL A 347 -2.86 -16.90 17.28
C VAL A 347 -3.24 -18.27 16.75
N GLU A 348 -3.15 -18.45 15.44
CA GLU A 348 -3.27 -19.76 14.80
C GLU A 348 -1.95 -20.51 14.88
N VAL A 349 -1.99 -21.72 15.44
CA VAL A 349 -0.85 -22.62 15.58
C VAL A 349 -1.09 -23.81 14.66
N CYS A 350 -0.27 -23.92 13.60
CA CYS A 350 -0.33 -25.03 12.66
C CYS A 350 0.82 -26.02 12.93
N PHE A 351 0.50 -27.31 12.96
CA PHE A 351 1.42 -28.36 13.41
C PHE A 351 1.08 -29.70 12.74
N ASN A 352 2.05 -30.61 12.62
CA ASN A 352 1.89 -31.92 11.99
C ASN A 352 1.66 -33.04 13.02
N ASP A 353 2.21 -32.91 14.22
CA ASP A 353 2.05 -33.88 15.32
C ASP A 353 2.21 -33.21 16.70
N GLU A 354 2.08 -33.95 17.79
CA GLU A 354 2.18 -33.31 19.13
C GLU A 354 3.61 -32.88 19.48
N ASN A 355 4.64 -33.44 18.83
CA ASN A 355 6.03 -33.12 19.11
C ASN A 355 6.44 -31.78 18.50
N ASP A 356 5.88 -31.38 17.36
CA ASP A 356 6.16 -30.09 16.72
C ASP A 356 5.31 -28.93 17.26
N PHE A 357 4.21 -29.23 17.98
CA PHE A 357 3.29 -28.23 18.53
C PHE A 357 3.99 -27.11 19.31
N ASN A 358 4.92 -27.45 20.21
CA ASN A 358 5.61 -26.45 21.03
C ASN A 358 6.52 -25.52 20.21
N HIS A 359 7.12 -26.02 19.13
CA HIS A 359 7.90 -25.20 18.21
C HIS A 359 6.99 -24.30 17.38
N SER A 360 5.90 -24.86 16.84
CA SER A 360 4.89 -24.11 16.08
C SER A 360 4.23 -23.02 16.92
N LEU A 361 3.90 -23.29 18.19
CA LEU A 361 3.32 -22.29 19.09
C LEU A 361 4.26 -21.09 19.26
N LYS A 362 5.56 -21.34 19.50
CA LYS A 362 6.58 -20.28 19.61
C LYS A 362 6.71 -19.48 18.32
N TYR A 363 6.66 -20.17 17.18
CA TYR A 363 6.70 -19.52 15.87
C TYR A 363 5.48 -18.61 15.65
N SER A 364 4.27 -19.13 15.88
CA SER A 364 3.03 -18.38 15.71
C SER A 364 2.94 -17.18 16.67
N ILE A 365 3.42 -17.31 17.91
CA ILE A 365 3.53 -16.18 18.86
C ILE A 365 4.44 -15.08 18.28
N ASN A 366 5.61 -15.43 17.74
CA ASN A 366 6.51 -14.44 17.13
C ASN A 366 5.87 -13.73 15.93
N ILE A 367 5.12 -14.45 15.10
CA ILE A 367 4.38 -13.81 13.99
C ILE A 367 3.35 -12.82 14.51
N ALA A 368 2.55 -13.22 15.50
CA ALA A 368 1.55 -12.36 16.11
C ALA A 368 2.20 -11.11 16.70
N LEU A 369 3.27 -11.28 17.49
CA LEU A 369 4.02 -10.18 18.08
C LEU A 369 4.66 -9.27 17.04
N SER A 370 5.18 -9.81 15.93
CA SER A 370 5.72 -9.01 14.83
C SER A 370 4.64 -8.13 14.20
N ASN A 371 3.48 -8.71 13.88
CA ASN A 371 2.35 -7.98 13.32
C ASN A 371 1.85 -6.89 14.28
N ILE A 372 1.72 -7.20 15.58
CA ILE A 372 1.33 -6.24 16.62
C ILE A 372 2.39 -5.14 16.78
N ALA A 373 3.68 -5.47 16.73
CA ALA A 373 4.75 -4.47 16.79
C ALA A 373 4.69 -3.53 15.59
N THR A 374 4.49 -4.06 14.38
CA THR A 374 4.28 -3.24 13.17
C THR A 374 3.08 -2.32 13.33
N TYR A 375 1.99 -2.80 13.91
CA TYR A 375 0.84 -1.97 14.24
C TYR A 375 1.22 -0.87 15.22
N VAL A 376 1.75 -1.20 16.40
CA VAL A 376 2.14 -0.26 17.46
C VAL A 376 3.13 0.80 16.95
N HIS A 377 4.03 0.42 16.05
CA HIS A 377 4.97 1.34 15.42
C HIS A 377 4.24 2.43 14.61
N LYS A 378 3.28 2.01 13.77
CA LYS A 378 2.47 2.88 12.91
C LYS A 378 1.39 3.62 13.70
N PHE A 379 0.97 3.04 14.81
CA PHE A 379 -0.06 3.58 15.69
C PHE A 379 0.39 4.94 16.24
N ASN A 380 -0.45 5.96 16.05
CA ASN A 380 -0.15 7.32 16.48
C ASN A 380 -1.42 8.07 16.95
N PRO A 381 -2.16 7.54 17.92
CA PRO A 381 -3.39 8.15 18.40
C PRO A 381 -3.10 9.16 19.52
N VAL A 382 -2.18 10.10 19.31
CA VAL A 382 -2.09 11.25 20.21
C VAL A 382 -3.34 12.14 20.05
N TYR A 383 -4.20 11.84 19.06
CA TYR A 383 -5.34 12.64 18.67
C TYR A 383 -6.58 11.80 18.39
N ASN A 384 -7.74 12.33 18.75
CA ASN A 384 -9.04 11.96 18.20
C ASN A 384 -9.53 13.01 17.21
N GLY A 385 -10.43 12.64 16.32
CA GLY A 385 -11.18 13.63 15.54
C GLY A 385 -12.23 14.27 16.44
N SER A 386 -12.32 15.60 16.45
CA SER A 386 -13.35 16.29 17.22
C SER A 386 -14.75 15.85 16.76
N ASN A 387 -15.67 15.71 17.70
CA ASN A 387 -17.11 15.56 17.40
C ASN A 387 -17.78 16.90 17.07
N LYS A 388 -17.04 18.00 17.20
CA LYS A 388 -17.45 19.34 16.80
C LYS A 388 -16.88 19.66 15.43
N PHE A 389 -17.74 20.11 14.53
CA PHE A 389 -17.35 20.62 13.23
C PHE A 389 -17.43 22.15 13.25
N LEU A 390 -16.35 22.79 12.85
CA LEU A 390 -16.20 24.24 12.89
C LEU A 390 -16.43 24.82 11.49
N ALA A 391 -17.06 25.98 11.43
CA ALA A 391 -17.28 26.69 10.18
C ALA A 391 -15.96 27.28 9.65
N HIS A 392 -15.65 26.97 8.39
CA HIS A 392 -14.53 27.55 7.66
C HIS A 392 -15.06 28.22 6.38
N PRO A 393 -14.69 29.48 6.07
CA PRO A 393 -15.15 30.13 4.84
C PRO A 393 -14.70 29.35 3.60
N ILE A 394 -15.62 29.08 2.66
CA ILE A 394 -15.35 28.30 1.45
C ILE A 394 -14.21 28.92 0.63
N GLN A 395 -14.22 30.24 0.45
CA GLN A 395 -13.14 30.96 -0.22
C GLN A 395 -11.75 30.69 0.40
N LYS A 396 -11.64 30.57 1.73
CA LYS A 396 -10.34 30.32 2.38
C LYS A 396 -9.83 28.89 2.22
N VAL A 397 -10.74 27.94 1.94
CA VAL A 397 -10.43 26.52 1.84
C VAL A 397 -10.16 26.09 0.41
N PHE A 398 -10.87 26.69 -0.56
CA PHE A 398 -10.83 26.29 -1.97
C PHE A 398 -10.21 27.34 -2.91
N ASP A 399 -10.06 28.62 -2.51
CA ASP A 399 -9.38 29.64 -3.34
C ASP A 399 -7.87 29.62 -3.10
N LEU A 400 -7.25 28.48 -3.39
CA LEU A 400 -5.80 28.38 -3.42
C LEU A 400 -5.30 28.89 -4.77
N THR A 401 -4.37 29.82 -4.76
CA THR A 401 -3.79 30.50 -5.94
C THR A 401 -2.97 29.59 -6.85
N ASP A 402 -2.88 28.30 -6.52
CA ASP A 402 -1.91 27.41 -7.12
C ASP A 402 -2.53 26.57 -8.23
N ILE A 403 -1.90 26.72 -9.38
CA ILE A 403 -2.17 26.05 -10.63
C ILE A 403 -1.86 24.56 -10.45
N TYR A 404 -2.86 23.70 -10.60
CA TYR A 404 -2.66 22.25 -10.54
C TYR A 404 -2.63 21.61 -11.93
N ILE A 405 -1.62 20.77 -12.13
CA ILE A 405 -1.46 19.90 -13.31
C ILE A 405 -2.11 18.57 -12.97
N ASP A 406 -3.36 18.41 -13.39
CA ASP A 406 -4.13 17.20 -13.14
C ASP A 406 -3.99 16.24 -14.35
N GLN A 407 -3.14 15.21 -14.23
CA GLN A 407 -2.75 14.31 -15.33
C GLN A 407 -3.43 12.94 -15.29
N TYR A 408 -4.71 12.90 -14.96
CA TYR A 408 -5.46 11.65 -15.08
C TYR A 408 -5.93 11.36 -16.50
N SER A 409 -6.08 10.08 -16.82
CA SER A 409 -6.34 9.61 -18.19
C SER A 409 -7.77 9.85 -18.66
N TYR A 410 -8.75 9.92 -17.76
CA TYR A 410 -10.16 10.06 -18.13
C TYR A 410 -10.56 11.52 -18.17
N LYS A 411 -11.17 11.94 -19.28
CA LYS A 411 -11.59 13.32 -19.50
C LYS A 411 -13.09 13.45 -19.74
N THR A 412 -13.70 14.51 -19.20
CA THR A 412 -15.09 14.89 -19.50
C THR A 412 -15.22 16.40 -19.53
N ASP A 413 -15.87 16.94 -20.56
CA ASP A 413 -16.09 18.38 -20.67
C ASP A 413 -17.23 18.81 -19.74
N LEU A 414 -16.85 19.64 -18.76
CA LEU A 414 -17.74 20.22 -17.77
C LEU A 414 -17.79 21.75 -17.89
N SER A 415 -17.21 22.35 -18.94
CA SER A 415 -17.10 23.80 -19.08
C SER A 415 -18.47 24.50 -18.96
N GLY A 416 -19.49 23.99 -19.66
CA GLY A 416 -20.87 24.48 -19.61
C GLY A 416 -21.67 24.13 -18.35
N GLU A 417 -21.13 23.28 -17.47
CA GLU A 417 -21.86 22.77 -16.31
C GLU A 417 -21.67 23.69 -15.09
N ASN A 418 -22.64 24.59 -14.84
CA ASN A 418 -22.55 25.57 -13.73
C ASN A 418 -22.55 24.95 -12.33
N TRP A 419 -23.09 23.74 -12.19
CA TRP A 419 -23.08 22.99 -10.93
C TRP A 419 -21.69 22.44 -10.59
N PHE A 420 -20.78 22.30 -11.55
CA PHE A 420 -19.40 21.86 -11.32
C PHE A 420 -18.45 23.05 -11.22
N THR A 421 -17.65 23.12 -10.16
CA THR A 421 -16.98 24.38 -9.77
C THR A 421 -15.54 24.55 -10.23
N CYS A 422 -14.78 23.51 -10.58
CA CYS A 422 -13.44 23.65 -11.20
C CYS A 422 -13.53 23.62 -12.74
N LYS A 423 -12.52 24.20 -13.39
CA LYS A 423 -12.20 24.06 -14.81
C LYS A 423 -11.47 22.74 -15.14
N CYS A 424 -11.19 21.86 -14.17
CA CYS A 424 -10.56 20.57 -14.47
C CYS A 424 -11.49 19.63 -15.21
N ASP A 425 -10.92 18.98 -16.20
CA ASP A 425 -11.58 17.99 -17.04
C ASP A 425 -11.03 16.58 -16.82
N SER A 426 -9.96 16.39 -16.02
CA SER A 426 -9.31 15.10 -15.80
C SER A 426 -9.63 14.46 -14.45
N PHE A 427 -9.81 13.13 -14.46
CA PHE A 427 -10.30 12.34 -13.33
C PHE A 427 -9.70 10.92 -13.30
N THR A 428 -9.60 10.32 -12.11
CA THR A 428 -9.38 8.86 -12.03
C THR A 428 -10.57 8.10 -12.63
N HIS A 429 -10.44 6.78 -12.81
CA HIS A 429 -11.54 5.99 -13.36
C HIS A 429 -12.82 6.12 -12.52
N GLN A 430 -12.73 5.92 -11.20
CA GLN A 430 -13.90 5.98 -10.32
C GLN A 430 -14.47 7.40 -10.17
N GLN A 431 -13.63 8.43 -10.16
CA GLN A 431 -14.07 9.82 -10.21
C GLN A 431 -14.81 10.15 -11.51
N TYR A 432 -14.30 9.66 -12.64
CA TYR A 432 -14.95 9.83 -13.96
C TYR A 432 -16.33 9.16 -14.01
N GLN A 433 -16.43 7.92 -13.51
CA GLN A 433 -17.70 7.21 -13.41
C GLN A 433 -18.70 7.96 -12.52
N PHE A 434 -18.24 8.45 -11.36
CA PHE A 434 -19.06 9.26 -10.47
C PHE A 434 -19.57 10.53 -11.14
N ILE A 435 -18.71 11.29 -11.83
CA ILE A 435 -19.09 12.54 -12.51
C ILE A 435 -20.14 12.27 -13.59
N ASN A 436 -19.96 11.23 -14.39
CA ASN A 436 -20.93 10.85 -15.42
C ASN A 436 -22.27 10.47 -14.79
N TYR A 437 -22.25 9.61 -13.77
CA TYR A 437 -23.45 9.25 -13.01
C TYR A 437 -24.14 10.48 -12.42
N PHE A 438 -23.40 11.38 -11.79
CA PHE A 438 -23.94 12.61 -11.20
C PHE A 438 -24.62 13.46 -12.27
N LYS A 439 -23.95 13.67 -13.41
CA LYS A 439 -24.46 14.42 -14.56
C LYS A 439 -25.74 13.79 -15.14
N SER A 440 -25.77 12.48 -15.36
CA SER A 440 -26.89 11.80 -16.02
C SER A 440 -28.08 11.48 -15.11
N ASN A 441 -27.85 11.26 -13.82
CA ASN A 441 -28.87 10.70 -12.92
C ASN A 441 -29.26 11.63 -11.77
N ILE A 442 -28.38 12.56 -11.35
CA ILE A 442 -28.60 13.37 -10.14
C ILE A 442 -28.96 14.81 -10.47
N VAL A 443 -28.29 15.42 -11.45
CA VAL A 443 -28.48 16.84 -11.81
C VAL A 443 -29.94 17.17 -12.13
N SER A 444 -30.62 16.34 -12.94
CA SER A 444 -32.03 16.55 -13.28
C SER A 444 -32.93 16.51 -12.04
N LYS A 445 -32.74 15.53 -11.16
CA LYS A 445 -33.53 15.37 -9.92
C LYS A 445 -33.40 16.58 -8.98
N LEU A 446 -32.19 17.10 -8.81
CA LEU A 446 -31.95 18.30 -8.00
C LEU A 446 -32.57 19.55 -8.63
N ASN A 447 -32.47 19.69 -9.95
CA ASN A 447 -33.08 20.80 -10.70
C ASN A 447 -34.61 20.76 -10.67
N GLU A 448 -35.23 19.58 -10.78
CA GLU A 448 -36.69 19.39 -10.68
C GLU A 448 -37.23 19.81 -9.32
N LYS A 449 -36.43 19.63 -8.26
CA LYS A 449 -36.74 20.14 -6.90
C LYS A 449 -36.49 21.64 -6.73
N GLY A 450 -35.92 22.32 -7.73
CA GLY A 450 -35.57 23.74 -7.67
C GLY A 450 -34.44 24.05 -6.69
N LEU A 451 -33.60 23.05 -6.36
CA LEU A 451 -32.50 23.20 -5.40
C LEU A 451 -31.30 23.85 -6.07
N LYS A 452 -30.60 24.73 -5.34
CA LYS A 452 -29.28 25.23 -5.76
C LYS A 452 -28.21 24.30 -5.20
N PHE A 453 -27.27 23.89 -6.05
CA PHE A 453 -26.22 22.97 -5.64
C PHE A 453 -24.90 23.20 -6.39
N TRP A 454 -23.81 22.81 -5.74
CA TRP A 454 -22.46 22.91 -6.27
C TRP A 454 -21.65 21.67 -5.91
N LEU A 455 -21.12 20.98 -6.91
CA LEU A 455 -20.16 19.91 -6.75
C LEU A 455 -18.74 20.47 -6.86
N VAL A 456 -18.04 20.44 -5.74
CA VAL A 456 -16.67 20.96 -5.60
C VAL A 456 -15.70 19.79 -5.52
N LYS A 457 -14.77 19.71 -6.49
CA LYS A 457 -13.65 18.76 -6.43
C LYS A 457 -12.68 19.18 -5.33
N ASN A 458 -12.32 18.23 -4.48
CA ASN A 458 -11.40 18.44 -3.39
C ASN A 458 -10.01 17.91 -3.74
N HIS A 459 -9.04 18.81 -3.89
CA HIS A 459 -7.65 18.46 -4.14
C HIS A 459 -6.90 18.29 -2.83
N PHE A 460 -5.82 17.52 -2.81
CA PHE A 460 -5.03 17.27 -1.60
C PHE A 460 -4.50 18.54 -0.91
N GLN A 461 -4.26 19.61 -1.70
CA GLN A 461 -3.82 20.91 -1.19
C GLN A 461 -4.95 21.68 -0.52
N ASN A 462 -6.20 21.46 -0.94
CA ASN A 462 -7.36 22.01 -0.27
C ASN A 462 -7.34 21.49 1.17
N LYS A 463 -7.42 22.40 2.13
CA LYS A 463 -7.39 22.02 3.55
C LYS A 463 -8.73 21.41 4.02
N ALA A 464 -9.60 21.00 3.10
CA ALA A 464 -10.91 20.37 3.35
C ALA A 464 -10.78 18.88 3.68
N ASN A 465 -10.07 18.59 4.77
CA ASN A 465 -9.89 17.24 5.29
C ASN A 465 -10.75 17.07 6.54
N ILE A 466 -11.18 15.84 6.79
CA ILE A 466 -11.83 15.46 8.04
C ILE A 466 -11.05 14.36 8.73
N TYR A 467 -11.35 14.12 10.00
CA TYR A 467 -10.67 13.15 10.83
C TYR A 467 -11.67 12.19 11.46
N SER A 468 -11.40 10.89 11.43
CA SER A 468 -12.21 9.91 12.14
C SER A 468 -12.30 10.25 13.63
N PHE A 469 -13.46 10.03 14.26
CA PHE A 469 -13.65 10.36 15.67
C PHE A 469 -12.66 9.61 16.58
N THR A 470 -12.37 8.36 16.24
CA THR A 470 -11.34 7.55 16.89
C THR A 470 -10.01 7.70 16.16
N ASN A 471 -8.92 7.96 16.88
CA ASN A 471 -7.53 8.00 16.38
C ASN A 471 -7.20 9.09 15.34
N ALA A 472 -8.14 9.99 15.02
CA ALA A 472 -7.96 11.12 14.11
C ALA A 472 -7.34 10.74 12.75
N ILE A 473 -7.77 9.60 12.19
CA ILE A 473 -7.35 9.14 10.87
C ILE A 473 -7.85 10.15 9.85
N LYS A 474 -6.94 10.67 9.04
CA LYS A 474 -7.24 11.71 8.05
C LYS A 474 -8.00 11.09 6.87
N ILE A 475 -9.16 11.64 6.55
CA ILE A 475 -9.97 11.31 5.37
C ILE A 475 -9.98 12.54 4.47
N ILE A 476 -9.78 12.30 3.17
CA ILE A 476 -9.75 13.33 2.13
C ILE A 476 -10.83 12.95 1.11
N PRO A 477 -12.07 13.46 1.26
CA PRO A 477 -13.13 13.21 0.28
C PRO A 477 -12.69 13.71 -1.09
N ASP A 478 -13.10 13.05 -2.16
CA ASP A 478 -12.81 13.49 -3.53
C ASP A 478 -13.68 14.69 -3.94
N PHE A 479 -14.92 14.72 -3.45
CA PHE A 479 -15.86 15.79 -3.73
C PHE A 479 -16.66 16.19 -2.49
N TYR A 480 -17.00 17.47 -2.45
CA TYR A 480 -18.06 17.99 -1.60
C TYR A 480 -19.21 18.47 -2.49
N LEU A 481 -20.41 17.99 -2.21
CA LEU A 481 -21.64 18.51 -2.81
C LEU A 481 -22.34 19.39 -1.77
N PHE A 482 -22.47 20.68 -2.09
CA PHE A 482 -23.23 21.62 -1.31
C PHE A 482 -24.63 21.76 -1.91
N ILE A 483 -25.67 21.63 -1.09
CA ILE A 483 -27.06 21.80 -1.52
C ILE A 483 -27.75 22.82 -0.60
N GLU A 484 -28.34 23.86 -1.17
CA GLU A 484 -29.20 24.80 -0.45
C GLU A 484 -30.63 24.25 -0.41
N GLY A 485 -31.05 23.76 0.76
CA GLY A 485 -32.43 23.37 1.02
C GLY A 485 -33.22 24.50 1.66
N LYS A 486 -34.54 24.36 1.74
CA LYS A 486 -35.47 25.36 2.30
C LYS A 486 -35.22 25.61 3.79
N ASN A 487 -35.01 24.54 4.56
CA ASN A 487 -34.88 24.60 6.02
C ASN A 487 -33.44 24.40 6.51
N LYS A 488 -32.64 23.68 5.73
CA LYS A 488 -31.25 23.35 6.05
C LYS A 488 -30.44 23.17 4.78
N ASN A 489 -29.19 23.60 4.84
CA ASN A 489 -28.20 23.36 3.81
C ASN A 489 -27.50 22.03 4.08
N TYR A 490 -27.10 21.34 3.02
CA TYR A 490 -26.40 20.07 3.12
C TYR A 490 -24.96 20.21 2.64
N GLN A 491 -24.04 19.66 3.42
CA GLN A 491 -22.67 19.40 3.01
C GLN A 491 -22.51 17.88 2.88
N VAL A 492 -22.47 17.41 1.64
CA VAL A 492 -22.41 16.00 1.31
C VAL A 492 -20.99 15.62 0.92
N LEU A 493 -20.42 14.64 1.62
CA LEU A 493 -19.11 14.08 1.36
C LEU A 493 -19.24 12.91 0.41
N ILE A 494 -18.43 12.93 -0.64
CA ILE A 494 -18.32 11.85 -1.61
C ILE A 494 -16.86 11.44 -1.72
N GLU A 495 -16.60 10.16 -1.49
CA GLU A 495 -15.29 9.55 -1.64
C GLU A 495 -15.40 8.35 -2.59
N THR A 496 -14.61 8.39 -3.65
CA THR A 496 -14.51 7.36 -4.68
C THR A 496 -13.31 6.47 -4.41
N LYS A 497 -13.44 5.17 -4.65
CA LYS A 497 -12.37 4.20 -4.35
C LYS A 497 -12.14 3.26 -5.51
N GLU A 498 -10.90 3.23 -5.98
CA GLU A 498 -10.42 2.23 -6.94
C GLU A 498 -10.51 0.82 -6.34
N ASN A 499 -10.78 -0.18 -7.19
CA ASN A 499 -11.00 -1.58 -6.77
C ASN A 499 -9.88 -2.11 -5.86
N SER A 500 -8.63 -1.74 -6.14
CA SER A 500 -7.47 -2.18 -5.36
C SER A 500 -7.40 -1.60 -3.93
N LYS A 501 -8.14 -0.53 -3.64
CA LYS A 501 -8.16 0.13 -2.33
C LYS A 501 -9.45 -0.12 -1.55
N TRP A 502 -10.48 -0.68 -2.21
CA TRP A 502 -11.81 -0.89 -1.64
C TRP A 502 -11.78 -1.56 -0.27
N MET A 503 -11.12 -2.73 -0.16
CA MET A 503 -11.12 -3.50 1.09
C MET A 503 -10.32 -2.83 2.22
N ASN A 504 -9.25 -2.12 1.88
CA ASN A 504 -8.40 -1.45 2.87
C ASN A 504 -9.10 -0.24 3.50
N ASP A 505 -9.93 0.45 2.72
CA ASP A 505 -10.60 1.68 3.16
C ASP A 505 -12.07 1.44 3.57
N TYR A 506 -12.55 0.19 3.55
CA TYR A 506 -13.95 -0.16 3.86
C TYR A 506 -14.40 0.31 5.26
N TRP A 507 -13.46 0.47 6.20
CA TRP A 507 -13.73 1.02 7.53
C TRP A 507 -14.28 2.47 7.50
N HIS A 508 -14.13 3.21 6.38
CA HIS A 508 -14.72 4.54 6.23
C HIS A 508 -16.25 4.48 6.33
N GLU A 509 -16.89 3.36 5.95
CA GLU A 509 -18.34 3.18 6.03
C GLU A 509 -18.88 3.34 7.46
N ASP A 510 -18.18 2.77 8.44
CA ASP A 510 -18.55 2.90 9.86
C ASP A 510 -18.46 4.35 10.34
N PHE A 511 -17.43 5.05 9.87
CA PHE A 511 -17.27 6.47 10.16
C PHE A 511 -18.33 7.33 9.44
N PHE A 512 -18.67 7.05 8.19
CA PHE A 512 -19.72 7.74 7.45
C PHE A 512 -21.09 7.54 8.10
N ALA A 513 -21.40 6.31 8.53
CA ALA A 513 -22.60 6.02 9.30
C ALA A 513 -22.65 6.80 10.63
N SER A 514 -21.49 6.98 11.29
CA SER A 514 -21.38 7.78 12.51
C SER A 514 -21.54 9.28 12.24
N LEU A 515 -20.99 9.78 11.13
CA LEU A 515 -21.13 11.17 10.69
C LEU A 515 -22.59 11.51 10.38
N ASN A 516 -23.31 10.61 9.73
CA ASN A 516 -24.72 10.80 9.35
C ASN A 516 -25.68 10.87 10.54
N LYS A 517 -25.26 10.40 11.71
CA LYS A 517 -26.02 10.50 12.97
C LYS A 517 -25.80 11.82 13.70
N MET A 518 -24.89 12.67 13.23
CA MET A 518 -24.60 13.94 13.88
C MET A 518 -25.75 14.94 13.74
N ILE A 519 -25.93 15.71 14.82
CA ILE A 519 -26.91 16.78 14.89
C ILE A 519 -26.48 17.91 13.94
N PRO A 520 -27.42 18.53 13.19
CA PRO A 520 -27.12 19.70 12.37
C PRO A 520 -26.42 20.82 13.15
N VAL A 521 -25.48 21.49 12.49
CA VAL A 521 -24.77 22.65 13.05
C VAL A 521 -25.49 23.93 12.63
N LYS A 522 -25.53 24.95 13.49
CA LYS A 522 -26.09 26.27 13.15
C LYS A 522 -24.97 27.29 13.03
N GLU A 523 -24.99 28.06 11.94
CA GLU A 523 -24.09 29.19 11.71
C GLU A 523 -24.90 30.30 11.04
N ASN A 524 -24.83 31.54 11.53
CA ASN A 524 -25.58 32.69 10.98
C ASN A 524 -27.08 32.43 10.78
N ASN A 525 -27.75 31.79 11.75
CA ASN A 525 -29.16 31.38 11.69
C ASN A 525 -29.52 30.36 10.59
N ILE A 526 -28.54 29.85 9.84
CA ILE A 526 -28.72 28.79 8.85
C ILE A 526 -28.34 27.46 9.51
N THR A 527 -29.15 26.45 9.27
CA THR A 527 -28.89 25.08 9.74
C THR A 527 -28.16 24.30 8.65
N TYR A 528 -27.09 23.59 9.02
CA TYR A 528 -26.25 22.80 8.13
C TYR A 528 -26.25 21.34 8.57
N GLN A 529 -26.61 20.44 7.65
CA GLN A 529 -26.50 18.99 7.84
C GLN A 529 -25.26 18.48 7.11
N MET A 530 -24.37 17.84 7.85
CA MET A 530 -23.30 17.04 7.25
C MET A 530 -23.83 15.66 6.93
N TYR A 531 -23.47 15.15 5.76
CA TYR A 531 -23.86 13.84 5.30
C TYR A 531 -22.72 13.22 4.50
N ALA A 532 -22.42 11.95 4.70
CA ALA A 532 -21.53 11.18 3.85
C ALA A 532 -22.34 10.14 3.10
N LEU A 533 -22.15 10.09 1.78
CA LEU A 533 -22.61 8.95 0.99
C LEU A 533 -21.71 7.74 1.27
N PRO A 534 -22.18 6.50 1.01
CA PRO A 534 -21.31 5.34 1.03
C PRO A 534 -20.09 5.55 0.13
N LEU A 535 -18.99 4.85 0.40
CA LEU A 535 -17.85 4.81 -0.50
C LEU A 535 -18.32 4.42 -1.90
N ALA A 536 -17.93 5.22 -2.89
CA ALA A 536 -18.35 5.02 -4.26
C ALA A 536 -17.33 4.15 -5.00
N ASN A 537 -17.79 3.00 -5.47
CA ASN A 537 -17.09 2.21 -6.47
C ASN A 537 -18.11 1.68 -7.48
N PHE A 538 -18.09 2.25 -8.68
CA PHE A 538 -19.10 1.98 -9.69
C PHE A 538 -19.02 0.57 -10.29
N ASP A 539 -17.91 -0.14 -10.09
CA ASP A 539 -17.74 -1.54 -10.47
C ASP A 539 -18.31 -2.50 -9.40
N ILE A 540 -18.31 -2.08 -8.13
CA ILE A 540 -18.64 -2.93 -6.97
C ILE A 540 -20.04 -2.64 -6.42
N ASN A 541 -20.36 -1.37 -6.13
CA ASN A 541 -21.54 -0.99 -5.33
C ASN A 541 -22.40 0.13 -5.95
N SER A 542 -22.31 0.36 -7.26
CA SER A 542 -23.08 1.42 -7.96
C SER A 542 -24.58 1.44 -7.60
N GLY A 543 -25.24 0.27 -7.55
CA GLY A 543 -26.66 0.19 -7.20
C GLY A 543 -26.99 0.64 -5.77
N GLU A 544 -26.15 0.29 -4.79
CA GLU A 544 -26.33 0.72 -3.39
C GLU A 544 -26.03 2.22 -3.24
N PHE A 545 -24.94 2.68 -3.84
CA PHE A 545 -24.59 4.10 -3.88
C PHE A 545 -25.72 4.94 -4.48
N SER A 546 -26.29 4.51 -5.61
CA SER A 546 -27.41 5.20 -6.26
C SER A 546 -28.64 5.25 -5.37
N LYS A 547 -29.01 4.12 -4.75
CA LYS A 547 -30.14 4.06 -3.82
C LYS A 547 -29.97 5.04 -2.66
N LYS A 548 -28.78 5.08 -2.05
CA LYS A 548 -28.47 5.98 -0.92
C LYS A 548 -28.45 7.45 -1.32
N PHE A 549 -28.02 7.75 -2.54
CA PHE A 549 -28.10 9.10 -3.11
C PHE A 549 -29.57 9.52 -3.29
N ASP A 550 -30.41 8.65 -3.85
CA ASP A 550 -31.83 8.94 -4.04
C ASP A 550 -32.57 9.13 -2.71
N GLU A 551 -32.26 8.31 -1.71
CA GLU A 551 -32.75 8.50 -0.33
C GLU A 551 -32.38 9.88 0.22
N LEU A 552 -31.14 10.34 0.01
CA LEU A 552 -30.71 11.69 0.39
C LEU A 552 -31.51 12.77 -0.36
N ILE A 553 -31.62 12.67 -1.68
CA ILE A 553 -32.35 13.68 -2.48
C ILE A 553 -33.80 13.77 -2.01
N ASN A 554 -34.44 12.64 -1.68
CA ASN A 554 -35.82 12.62 -1.22
C ASN A 554 -36.04 13.39 0.08
N VAL A 555 -35.04 13.47 0.97
CA VAL A 555 -35.13 14.20 2.25
C VAL A 555 -34.58 15.64 2.20
N VAL A 556 -34.01 16.05 1.07
CA VAL A 556 -33.64 17.44 0.82
C VAL A 556 -34.87 18.15 0.24
N ASP A 557 -35.38 19.13 0.98
CA ASP A 557 -36.61 19.88 0.67
C ASP A 557 -36.35 21.34 0.31
#